data_AF-A0A8I0JCS5-F1
#
_entry.id   AF-A0A8I0JCS5-F1
#
_cell.length_a   1.000
_cell.length_b   1.000
_cell.length_c   1.000
_cell.angle_alpha   90.00
_cell.angle_beta   90.00
_cell.angle_gamma   90.00
#
_symmetry.space_group_name_H-M   'P 1'
#
loop_
_entity.id
_entity.type
_entity.pdbx_description
1 polymer ?
#
loop_
_entity_poly.entity_id
_entity_poly.type
_entity_poly.pdbx_seq_one_letter_code
_entity_poly.pdbx_strand_id
1 'polypeptide(L)'
;MKIFETIECPSCRQDKLIISKNTDTGKLYLYCSECFAAWNSIEEVSEKNRMFIDLDGNSEDPSYEEILANGWDLFVSRIVEV
;
A
#
# COMPACT_ATOMS: atom_id res chain seq x y z
N MET A 1 13.22 -8.92 -3.96
CA MET A 1 11.80 -8.52 -3.85
C MET A 1 11.74 -7.00 -3.86
N LYS A 2 10.64 -6.35 -4.28
CA LYS A 2 10.54 -4.87 -4.32
C LYS A 2 9.37 -4.39 -3.48
N ILE A 3 9.65 -3.51 -2.53
CA ILE A 3 8.64 -2.83 -1.72
C ILE A 3 8.51 -1.40 -2.25
N PHE A 4 7.28 -0.94 -2.43
CA PHE A 4 6.97 0.39 -2.94
C PHE A 4 6.38 1.24 -1.82
N GLU A 5 7.23 2.06 -1.22
CA GLU A 5 6.84 2.99 -0.17
C GLU A 5 6.24 4.27 -0.77
N THR A 6 5.24 4.83 -0.10
CA THR A 6 4.56 6.07 -0.51
C THR A 6 4.78 7.17 0.53
N ILE A 7 3.72 7.79 1.05
CA ILE A 7 3.76 8.82 2.09
C ILE A 7 3.83 8.21 3.49
N GLU A 8 4.11 9.04 4.48
CA GLU A 8 4.00 8.67 5.89
C GLU A 8 2.56 8.26 6.24
N CYS A 9 2.41 7.21 7.04
CA CYS A 9 1.11 6.74 7.51
C CYS A 9 0.40 7.85 8.32
N PRO A 10 -0.75 8.37 7.87
CA PRO A 10 -1.44 9.44 8.57
C PRO A 10 -2.08 8.98 9.89
N SER A 11 -2.20 7.67 10.10
CA SER A 11 -2.80 7.06 11.29
C SER A 11 -1.82 7.02 12.47
N CYS A 12 -0.63 6.44 12.29
CA CYS A 12 0.34 6.27 13.37
C CYS A 12 1.57 7.18 13.28
N ARG A 13 1.93 7.68 12.09
CA ARG A 13 3.15 8.48 11.86
C ARG A 13 4.46 7.80 12.30
N GLN A 14 4.49 6.48 12.24
CA GLN A 14 5.67 5.67 12.63
C GLN A 14 6.40 5.09 11.42
N ASP A 15 5.68 4.89 10.31
CA ASP A 15 6.21 4.28 9.10
C ASP A 15 5.48 4.85 7.87
N LYS A 16 5.96 4.51 6.67
CA LYS A 16 5.30 4.83 5.41
C LYS A 16 4.24 3.80 5.04
N LEU A 17 3.32 4.21 4.18
CA LEU A 17 2.38 3.28 3.56
C LEU A 17 3.06 2.52 2.41
N ILE A 18 2.81 1.22 2.35
CA ILE A 18 3.32 0.29 1.35
C ILE A 18 2.19 -0.06 0.39
N ILE A 19 2.48 -0.07 -0.92
CA ILE A 19 1.57 -0.59 -1.94
C ILE A 19 1.65 -2.12 -1.94
N SER A 20 0.52 -2.78 -1.68
CA SER A 20 0.37 -4.23 -1.79
C SER A 20 -0.80 -4.60 -2.69
N LYS A 21 -0.84 -5.86 -3.11
CA LYS A 21 -1.91 -6.42 -3.92
C LYS A 21 -2.65 -7.49 -3.15
N ASN A 22 -3.98 -7.40 -3.15
CA ASN A 22 -4.82 -8.44 -2.59
C ASN A 22 -4.97 -9.57 -3.63
N THR A 23 -4.62 -10.80 -3.26
CA THR A 23 -4.59 -11.94 -4.20
C THR A 23 -5.98 -12.44 -4.60
N ASP A 24 -6.99 -12.24 -3.76
CA ASP A 24 -8.37 -12.68 -4.03
C ASP A 24 -9.04 -11.79 -5.08
N THR A 25 -8.79 -10.49 -5.00
CA THR A 25 -9.44 -9.47 -5.84
C THR A 25 -8.55 -8.96 -6.97
N GLY A 26 -7.23 -9.18 -6.87
CA GLY A 26 -6.22 -8.62 -7.75
C GLY A 26 -6.03 -7.10 -7.62
N LYS A 27 -6.67 -6.46 -6.63
CA LYS A 27 -6.63 -5.00 -6.46
C LYS A 27 -5.43 -4.56 -5.64
N LEU A 28 -4.85 -3.42 -6.03
CA LEU A 28 -3.86 -2.72 -5.23
C LEU A 28 -4.54 -2.02 -4.04
N TYR A 29 -3.82 -1.94 -2.93
CA TYR A 29 -4.20 -1.22 -1.73
C TYR A 29 -2.95 -0.70 -1.02
N LEU A 30 -3.12 0.24 -0.10
CA LEU A 30 -2.07 0.75 0.77
C LEU A 30 -2.22 0.15 2.16
N TYR A 31 -1.11 -0.20 2.82
CA TYR A 31 -1.13 -0.53 4.23
C TYR A 31 0.09 -0.05 4.99
N CYS A 32 -0.02 0.04 6.31
CA CYS A 32 1.06 0.34 7.22
C CYS A 32 1.45 -0.92 8.00
N SER A 33 2.73 -1.30 7.95
CA SER A 33 3.33 -2.42 8.67
C SER A 33 3.24 -2.29 10.20
N GLU A 34 3.28 -1.07 10.73
CA GLU A 34 3.33 -0.83 12.17
C GLU A 34 1.95 -0.87 12.85
N CYS A 35 0.92 -0.32 12.20
CA CYS A 35 -0.42 -0.19 12.80
C CYS A 35 -1.52 -0.96 12.07
N PHE A 36 -1.19 -1.66 10.99
CA PHE A 36 -2.11 -2.47 10.17
C PHE A 36 -3.32 -1.70 9.61
N ALA A 37 -3.24 -0.37 9.59
CA ALA A 37 -4.20 0.45 8.87
C ALA A 37 -4.00 0.29 7.37
N ALA A 38 -5.09 0.22 6.62
CA ALA A 38 -5.09 0.05 5.18
C ALA A 38 -6.14 0.94 4.49
N TRP A 39 -5.93 1.17 3.19
CA TRP A 39 -6.75 2.02 2.32
C TRP A 39 -6.84 1.39 0.93
N ASN A 40 -8.01 1.42 0.29
CA ASN A 40 -8.17 0.85 -1.05
C ASN A 40 -7.69 1.78 -2.16
N SER A 41 -7.51 3.06 -1.84
CA SER A 41 -7.07 4.09 -2.77
C SER A 41 -6.28 5.17 -2.05
N ILE A 42 -5.49 5.94 -2.80
CA ILE A 42 -4.70 7.05 -2.25
C ILE A 42 -5.61 8.20 -1.83
N GLU A 43 -6.71 8.41 -2.53
CA GLU A 43 -7.72 9.42 -2.22
C GLU A 43 -8.32 9.19 -0.82
N GLU A 44 -8.63 7.94 -0.47
CA GLU A 44 -9.12 7.56 0.87
C GLU A 44 -8.13 7.90 2.00
N VAL A 45 -6.82 7.88 1.71
CA VAL A 45 -5.79 8.26 2.69
C VAL A 45 -5.92 9.72 3.10
N SER A 46 -6.20 10.60 2.14
CA SER A 46 -6.41 12.03 2.38
C SER A 46 -7.66 12.30 3.21
N GLU A 47 -8.71 11.51 3.00
CA GLU A 47 -9.97 11.56 3.75
C GLU A 47 -9.86 10.88 5.13
N LYS A 48 -8.71 10.26 5.44
CA LYS A 48 -8.45 9.49 6.67
C LYS A 48 -9.44 8.35 6.89
N ASN A 49 -10.05 7.85 5.83
CA ASN A 49 -10.99 6.73 5.89
C ASN A 49 -10.21 5.41 5.79
N ARG A 50 -9.94 4.78 6.94
CA ARG A 50 -9.12 3.56 7.00
C ARG A 50 -9.97 2.32 7.24
N MET A 51 -9.51 1.21 6.70
CA MET A 51 -9.86 -0.13 7.16
C MET A 51 -8.69 -0.74 7.94
N PHE A 52 -8.97 -1.82 8.67
CA PHE A 52 -7.92 -2.67 9.20
C PHE A 52 -7.81 -3.87 8.27
N ILE A 53 -6.58 -4.19 7.86
CA ILE A 53 -6.32 -5.36 7.04
C ILE A 53 -5.93 -6.53 7.92
N ASP A 54 -6.49 -7.69 7.61
CA ASP A 54 -5.97 -8.95 8.09
C ASP A 54 -4.91 -9.45 7.10
N LEU A 55 -3.67 -9.60 7.55
CA LEU A 55 -2.56 -10.06 6.71
C LEU A 55 -2.53 -11.60 6.60
N ASP A 56 -3.68 -12.25 6.79
CA ASP A 56 -3.92 -13.70 6.81
C ASP A 56 -3.67 -14.43 5.45
N GLY A 57 -2.65 -14.00 4.71
CA GLY A 57 -2.09 -14.70 3.54
C GLY A 57 -2.61 -14.26 2.18
N ASN A 58 -3.62 -13.38 2.12
CA ASN A 58 -4.22 -12.95 0.85
C ASN A 58 -3.58 -11.68 0.27
N SER A 59 -2.28 -11.52 0.47
CA SER A 59 -1.52 -10.34 0.06
C SER A 59 -0.16 -10.70 -0.53
N GLU A 60 0.18 -10.04 -1.64
CA GLU A 60 1.47 -10.16 -2.32
C GLU A 60 2.04 -8.78 -2.68
N ASP A 61 3.34 -8.75 -2.97
CA ASP A 61 3.98 -7.55 -3.52
C ASP A 61 3.62 -7.40 -5.00
N PRO A 62 3.09 -6.25 -5.42
CA PRO A 62 2.79 -5.99 -6.82
C PRO A 62 4.07 -5.86 -7.63
N SER A 63 3.98 -6.19 -8.92
CA SER A 63 5.02 -5.82 -9.89
C SER A 63 4.98 -4.31 -10.18
N TYR A 64 6.12 -3.76 -10.63
CA TYR A 64 6.15 -2.36 -11.05
C TYR A 64 5.26 -2.09 -12.28
N GLU A 65 5.07 -3.10 -13.14
CA GLU A 65 4.15 -3.01 -14.29
C GLU A 65 2.70 -2.86 -13.84
N GLU A 66 2.26 -3.58 -12.81
CA GLU A 66 0.92 -3.43 -12.22
C GLU A 66 0.74 -2.04 -11.60
N ILE A 67 1.76 -1.51 -10.92
CA ILE A 67 1.74 -0.15 -10.36
C ILE A 67 1.57 0.89 -11.46
N LEU A 68 2.37 0.80 -12.53
CA LEU A 68 2.28 1.69 -13.71
C LEU A 68 0.92 1.59 -14.39
N ALA A 69 0.41 0.37 -14.60
CA ALA A 69 -0.87 0.15 -15.27
C ALA A 69 -2.06 0.76 -14.52
N ASN A 70 -1.95 0.92 -13.20
CA ASN A 70 -2.96 1.55 -12.35
C ASN A 70 -2.68 3.04 -12.08
N GLY A 71 -1.55 3.59 -12.54
CA GLY A 71 -1.15 4.99 -12.31
C GLY A 71 -0.68 5.29 -10.89
N TRP A 72 -0.26 4.27 -10.13
CA TRP A 72 0.18 4.41 -8.74
C TRP A 72 1.66 4.79 -8.63
N ASP A 73 2.40 4.76 -9.74
CA ASP A 73 3.81 5.12 -9.83
C ASP A 73 4.09 6.56 -9.39
N LEU A 74 3.15 7.47 -9.65
CA LEU A 74 3.21 8.88 -9.25
C LEU A 74 3.26 9.10 -7.73
N PHE A 75 2.91 8.07 -6.95
CA PHE A 75 2.82 8.12 -5.49
C PHE A 75 3.94 7.36 -4.80
N VAL A 76 4.77 6.63 -5.55
CA VAL A 76 5.93 5.93 -5.01
C VAL A 76 7.00 6.95 -4.62
N SER A 77 7.30 7.06 -3.34
CA SER A 77 8.38 7.90 -2.83
C SER A 77 9.73 7.19 -2.79
N ARG A 78 9.71 5.86 -2.64
CA ARG A 78 10.91 5.03 -2.59
C ARG A 78 10.61 3.60 -2.99
N ILE A 79 11.55 2.99 -3.72
CA ILE A 79 11.57 1.55 -3.99
C ILE A 79 12.68 0.95 -3.12
N VAL A 80 12.33 -0.06 -2.32
CA VAL A 80 13.27 -0.80 -1.49
C VAL A 80 13.47 -2.19 -2.07
N GLU A 81 14.72 -2.54 -2.37
CA GLU A 81 15.10 -3.87 -2.82
C GLU A 81 15.51 -4.71 -1.59
N VAL A 82 14.82 -5.83 -1.42
CA VAL A 82 14.99 -6.80 -0.30
C VAL A 82 15.44 -8.16 -0.82
#